data_AF-A0A660M6C5-F1
#
_entry.id   AF-A0A660M6C5-F1
#
_cell.length_a   1.000
_cell.length_b   1.000
_cell.length_c   1.000
_cell.angle_alpha   90.00
_cell.angle_beta   90.00
_cell.angle_gamma   90.00
#
_symmetry.space_group_name_H-M   'P 1'
#
loop_
_entity.id
_entity.type
_entity.pdbx_description
1 polymer ?
#
loop_
_entity_poly.entity_id
_entity_poly.type
_entity_poly.pdbx_seq_one_letter_code
_entity_poly.pdbx_strand_id
1 'polypeptide(L)'
;MVQAGGADRSGRLCLGDYSYVWNVPKVVSGEVKSGAGIITEVGGPHSGRPINFARVIDPDGMLCQKNETTGAYMSTVATDKVTHLLKPAGSNDVVLAIHHMKAARVAGDSGADSLYRLEFVLGTSQLEAVNTANGTCKPPADNSENLDFCAINSFEMIVRTNG
;
A
#
# COMPACT_ATOMS: atom_id res chain seq x y z
N MET A 1 -11.60 -11.21 -4.37
CA MET A 1 -10.85 -10.03 -3.91
C MET A 1 -11.35 -9.62 -2.54
N VAL A 2 -10.45 -9.52 -1.57
CA VAL A 2 -10.74 -8.94 -0.25
C VAL A 2 -9.88 -7.70 -0.15
N GLN A 3 -10.51 -6.52 -0.08
CA GLN A 3 -9.82 -5.33 0.41
C GLN A 3 -9.88 -5.41 1.93
N ALA A 4 -8.72 -5.58 2.55
CA ALA A 4 -8.59 -5.69 4.00
C ALA A 4 -7.55 -4.71 4.50
N GLY A 5 -7.96 -3.72 5.28
CA GLY A 5 -7.04 -2.72 5.78
C GLY A 5 -7.80 -1.64 6.52
N GLY A 6 -7.26 -1.18 7.65
CA GLY A 6 -7.71 0.07 8.23
C GLY A 6 -7.25 1.19 7.31
N ALA A 7 -8.17 2.07 6.91
CA ALA A 7 -7.89 3.25 6.08
C ALA A 7 -6.69 4.09 6.58
N ASP A 8 -6.32 3.89 7.85
CA ASP A 8 -5.31 4.66 8.56
C ASP A 8 -3.92 4.03 8.64
N ARG A 9 -3.64 2.81 8.14
CA ARG A 9 -2.29 2.23 8.34
C ARG A 9 -1.74 1.49 7.14
N SER A 10 -2.54 0.58 6.58
CA SER A 10 -2.10 -0.31 5.53
C SER A 10 -3.29 -0.87 4.77
N GLY A 11 -3.02 -1.41 3.60
CA GLY A 11 -4.00 -2.16 2.85
C GLY A 11 -3.38 -3.32 2.10
N ARG A 12 -4.27 -4.19 1.64
CA ARG A 12 -3.94 -5.36 0.85
C ARG A 12 -5.02 -5.64 -0.17
N LEU A 13 -4.60 -6.23 -1.28
CA LEU A 13 -5.45 -6.64 -2.39
C LEU A 13 -4.98 -7.99 -2.90
N CYS A 14 -5.76 -9.04 -2.65
CA CYS A 14 -5.40 -10.40 -3.10
C CYS A 14 -6.09 -10.75 -4.42
N LEU A 15 -5.28 -11.14 -5.41
CA LEU A 15 -5.63 -11.39 -6.81
C LEU A 15 -4.96 -12.69 -7.30
N GLY A 16 -5.69 -13.81 -7.23
CA GLY A 16 -5.13 -15.11 -7.62
C GLY A 16 -3.89 -15.45 -6.80
N ASP A 17 -2.78 -15.75 -7.48
CA ASP A 17 -1.52 -16.15 -6.84
C ASP A 17 -0.70 -15.02 -6.22
N TYR A 18 -1.16 -13.78 -6.37
CA TYR A 18 -0.44 -12.61 -5.92
C TYR A 18 -1.31 -11.69 -5.05
N SER A 19 -0.66 -11.11 -4.06
CA SER A 19 -1.24 -10.10 -3.18
C SER A 19 -0.45 -8.82 -3.28
N TYR A 20 -1.14 -7.69 -3.41
CA TYR A 20 -0.54 -6.37 -3.41
C TYR A 20 -0.72 -5.75 -2.05
N VAL A 21 0.36 -5.26 -1.44
CA VAL A 21 0.37 -4.72 -0.09
C VAL A 21 1.02 -3.34 -0.06
N TRP A 22 0.50 -2.46 0.79
CA TRP A 22 1.04 -1.12 0.99
C TRP A 22 0.82 -0.66 2.42
N ASN A 23 1.69 0.22 2.89
CA ASN A 23 1.42 1.07 4.04
C ASN A 23 1.17 2.51 3.59
N VAL A 24 0.38 3.25 4.36
CA VAL A 24 0.07 4.65 4.09
C VAL A 24 1.26 5.56 4.42
N PRO A 25 1.33 6.80 3.87
CA PRO A 25 2.49 7.68 3.99
C PRO A 25 3.05 7.86 5.40
N LYS A 26 2.19 8.08 6.40
CA LYS A 26 2.61 8.27 7.80
C LYS A 26 3.34 7.07 8.43
N VAL A 27 3.10 5.86 7.91
CA VAL A 27 3.83 4.67 8.35
C VAL A 27 5.18 4.60 7.65
N VAL A 28 5.21 4.90 6.36
CA VAL A 28 6.42 4.87 5.53
C VAL A 28 7.40 5.98 5.93
N SER A 29 6.90 7.16 6.31
CA SER A 29 7.70 8.29 6.79
C SER A 29 8.25 8.10 8.22
N GLY A 30 7.76 7.09 8.94
CA GLY A 30 8.16 6.84 10.33
C GLY A 30 7.46 7.74 11.37
N GLU A 31 6.44 8.51 10.98
CA GLU A 31 5.56 9.22 11.92
C GLU A 31 4.79 8.22 12.80
N VAL A 32 4.35 7.10 12.22
CA VAL A 32 3.78 5.95 12.91
C VAL A 32 4.78 4.80 12.93
N LYS A 33 5.46 4.61 14.07
CA LYS A 33 6.55 3.63 14.22
C LYS A 33 6.11 2.22 14.62
N SER A 34 4.91 2.06 15.15
CA SER A 34 4.46 0.77 15.70
C SER A 34 2.94 0.59 15.78
N GLY A 35 2.54 -0.66 15.94
CA GLY A 35 1.17 -1.08 16.22
C GLY A 35 0.61 -2.04 15.17
N ALA A 36 -0.52 -2.66 15.52
CA ALA A 36 -1.15 -3.69 14.71
C ALA A 36 -1.44 -3.22 13.28
N GLY A 37 -1.18 -4.10 12.31
CA GLY A 37 -1.52 -3.90 10.91
C GLY A 37 -0.46 -3.24 10.03
N ILE A 38 0.65 -2.72 10.56
CA ILE A 38 1.77 -2.26 9.72
C ILE A 38 2.40 -3.47 9.03
N ILE A 39 2.48 -3.44 7.69
CA ILE A 39 3.02 -4.55 6.91
C ILE A 39 4.53 -4.39 6.77
N THR A 40 5.31 -5.34 7.27
CA THR A 40 6.78 -5.31 7.20
C THR A 40 7.36 -6.53 6.49
N GLU A 41 8.55 -6.36 5.94
CA GLU A 41 9.34 -7.48 5.43
C GLU A 41 10.00 -8.25 6.57
N VAL A 42 10.18 -9.55 6.39
CA VAL A 42 10.92 -10.43 7.30
C VAL A 42 11.97 -11.20 6.52
N GLY A 43 13.21 -11.13 7.01
CA GLY A 43 14.39 -11.69 6.35
C GLY A 43 15.04 -10.71 5.37
N GLY A 44 16.31 -10.90 5.06
CA GLY A 44 17.03 -10.06 4.09
C GLY A 44 17.27 -8.60 4.52
N PRO A 45 17.69 -7.72 3.58
CA PRO A 45 18.21 -6.38 3.87
C PRO A 45 17.15 -5.36 4.32
N HIS A 46 15.87 -5.63 4.06
CA HIS A 46 14.75 -4.76 4.42
C HIS A 46 13.93 -5.30 5.61
N SER A 47 14.42 -6.34 6.30
CA SER A 47 13.72 -6.94 7.44
C SER A 47 13.34 -5.89 8.50
N GLY A 48 12.08 -5.92 8.93
CA GLY A 48 11.51 -4.99 9.90
C GLY A 48 11.12 -3.62 9.33
N ARG A 49 11.40 -3.34 8.05
CA ARG A 49 11.01 -2.07 7.42
C ARG A 49 9.57 -2.12 6.92
N PRO A 50 8.80 -1.02 7.04
CA PRO A 50 7.49 -0.92 6.43
C PRO A 50 7.57 -0.93 4.91
N ILE A 51 6.69 -1.71 4.27
CA ILE A 51 6.54 -1.70 2.82
C ILE A 51 5.79 -0.45 2.38
N ASN A 52 6.31 0.28 1.40
CA ASN A 52 5.56 1.36 0.75
C ASN A 52 4.56 0.80 -0.27
N PHE A 53 5.00 0.01 -1.26
CA PHE A 53 4.13 -0.71 -2.17
C PHE A 53 4.83 -1.90 -2.83
N ALA A 54 4.26 -3.09 -2.68
CA ALA A 54 4.83 -4.31 -3.23
C ALA A 54 3.77 -5.31 -3.70
N ARG A 55 4.19 -6.18 -4.63
CA ARG A 55 3.52 -7.43 -4.98
C ARG A 55 4.17 -8.58 -4.21
N VAL A 56 3.36 -9.50 -3.70
CA VAL A 56 3.78 -10.64 -2.87
C VAL A 56 3.23 -11.93 -3.47
N ILE A 57 4.07 -12.96 -3.59
CA ILE A 57 3.61 -14.31 -3.94
C ILE A 57 2.77 -14.86 -2.78
N ASP A 58 1.48 -15.09 -3.01
CA ASP A 58 0.48 -15.45 -1.99
C ASP A 58 -0.62 -16.36 -2.58
N PRO A 59 -0.28 -17.58 -3.04
CA PRO A 59 -1.22 -18.50 -3.72
C PRO A 59 -2.43 -18.88 -2.88
N ASP A 60 -2.25 -18.95 -1.56
CA ASP A 60 -3.33 -19.30 -0.62
C ASP A 60 -4.16 -18.06 -0.19
N GLY A 61 -3.79 -16.86 -0.67
CA GLY A 61 -4.46 -15.60 -0.32
C GLY A 61 -4.39 -15.27 1.18
N MET A 62 -3.37 -15.74 1.88
CA MET A 62 -3.23 -15.68 3.35
C MET A 62 -3.19 -14.24 3.86
N LEU A 63 -2.66 -13.30 3.06
CA LEU A 63 -2.64 -11.89 3.45
C LEU A 63 -4.06 -11.33 3.65
N CYS A 64 -5.04 -11.85 2.92
CA CYS A 64 -6.43 -11.44 2.97
C CYS A 64 -7.30 -12.26 3.91
N GLN A 65 -6.73 -13.23 4.61
CA GLN A 65 -7.46 -14.04 5.58
C GLN A 65 -7.18 -13.52 6.99
N LYS A 66 -8.25 -13.41 7.79
CA LYS A 66 -8.08 -13.12 9.22
C LYS A 66 -7.66 -14.42 9.89
N ASN A 67 -6.65 -14.33 10.75
CA ASN A 67 -6.34 -15.41 11.67
C ASN A 67 -7.56 -15.63 12.59
N GLU A 68 -8.05 -16.86 12.66
CA GLU A 68 -9.29 -17.21 13.36
C GLU A 68 -9.24 -16.93 14.86
N THR A 69 -8.04 -17.04 15.46
CA THR A 69 -7.85 -16.84 16.90
C THR A 69 -7.74 -15.37 17.27
N THR A 70 -6.98 -14.59 16.50
CA THR A 70 -6.67 -13.19 16.83
C THR A 70 -7.58 -12.19 16.11
N GLY A 71 -8.33 -12.63 15.10
CA GLY A 71 -9.10 -11.76 14.21
C GLY A 71 -8.26 -10.78 13.39
N ALA A 72 -6.93 -10.86 13.48
CA ALA A 72 -5.98 -9.99 12.82
C ALA A 72 -5.58 -10.59 11.48
N TYR A 73 -5.31 -9.73 10.51
CA TYR A 73 -4.67 -10.17 9.29
C TYR A 73 -3.15 -10.23 9.46
N MET A 74 -2.50 -11.07 8.65
CA MET A 74 -1.04 -11.13 8.59
C MET A 74 -0.44 -9.76 8.27
N SER A 75 0.65 -9.41 8.95
CA SER A 75 1.32 -8.12 8.83
C SER A 75 2.82 -8.26 8.53
N THR A 76 3.26 -9.46 8.19
CA THR A 76 4.64 -9.77 7.83
C THR A 76 4.65 -10.52 6.50
N VAL A 77 5.64 -10.22 5.66
CA VAL A 77 5.85 -10.92 4.38
C VAL A 77 7.31 -11.31 4.26
N ALA A 78 7.57 -12.51 3.76
CA ALA A 78 8.93 -13.01 3.58
C ALA A 78 9.58 -12.34 2.36
N THR A 79 10.81 -11.86 2.53
CA THR A 79 11.51 -11.04 1.51
C THR A 79 11.72 -11.77 0.18
N ASP A 80 11.84 -13.10 0.19
CA ASP A 80 11.95 -13.92 -1.03
C ASP A 80 10.67 -13.96 -1.87
N LYS A 81 9.52 -13.58 -1.28
CA LYS A 81 8.22 -13.52 -1.96
C LYS A 81 7.85 -12.11 -2.43
N VAL A 82 8.65 -11.09 -2.10
CA VAL A 82 8.32 -9.68 -2.28
C VAL A 82 8.98 -9.14 -3.55
N THR A 83 8.16 -8.56 -4.43
CA THR A 83 8.60 -7.68 -5.52
C THR A 83 8.16 -6.26 -5.21
N HIS A 84 9.11 -5.39 -4.88
CA HIS A 84 8.84 -3.97 -4.67
C HIS A 84 8.43 -3.30 -5.99
N LEU A 85 7.32 -2.55 -5.96
CA LEU A 85 6.81 -1.81 -7.12
C LEU A 85 7.28 -0.35 -7.15
N LEU A 86 7.86 0.10 -6.03
CA LEU A 86 8.46 1.42 -5.84
C LEU A 86 9.85 1.23 -5.21
N LYS A 87 10.67 2.29 -5.22
CA LYS A 87 11.92 2.29 -4.44
C LYS A 87 11.58 1.99 -2.97
N PRO A 88 12.15 0.93 -2.33
CA PRO A 88 11.89 0.64 -0.93
C PRO A 88 12.32 1.80 -0.03
N ALA A 89 11.61 2.00 1.07
CA ALA A 89 11.96 3.02 2.05
C ALA A 89 13.31 2.71 2.72
N GLY A 90 14.26 3.63 2.58
CA GLY A 90 15.46 3.71 3.42
C GLY A 90 15.16 4.42 4.75
N SER A 91 16.12 4.40 5.67
CA SER A 91 16.04 5.24 6.87
C SER A 91 16.11 6.71 6.46
N ASN A 92 15.05 7.47 6.73
CA ASN A 92 14.91 8.91 6.43
C ASN A 92 14.80 9.27 4.93
N ASP A 93 14.47 8.31 4.05
CA ASP A 93 14.21 8.61 2.64
C ASP A 93 12.80 9.17 2.45
N VAL A 94 12.68 10.26 1.68
CA VAL A 94 11.41 10.65 1.08
C VAL A 94 11.15 9.72 -0.11
N VAL A 95 10.08 8.94 -0.04
CA VAL A 95 9.71 7.94 -1.06
C VAL A 95 8.26 8.13 -1.48
N LEU A 96 7.86 7.45 -2.56
CA LEU A 96 6.46 7.38 -2.93
C LEU A 96 5.74 6.30 -2.10
N ALA A 97 4.49 6.58 -1.75
CA ALA A 97 3.60 5.70 -1.00
C ALA A 97 2.16 5.84 -1.51
N ILE A 98 1.34 4.82 -1.25
CA ILE A 98 -0.09 4.82 -1.59
C ILE A 98 -0.84 5.64 -0.54
N HIS A 99 -1.37 6.80 -0.93
CA HIS A 99 -2.19 7.65 -0.07
C HIS A 99 -3.60 7.08 0.10
N HIS A 100 -4.14 6.56 -0.99
CA HIS A 100 -5.50 6.06 -1.04
C HIS A 100 -5.61 4.97 -2.10
N MET A 101 -6.40 3.93 -1.82
CA MET A 101 -6.74 2.90 -2.80
C MET A 101 -8.19 2.45 -2.61
N LYS A 102 -8.93 2.43 -3.71
CA LYS A 102 -10.29 1.89 -3.82
C LYS A 102 -10.28 0.77 -4.85
N ALA A 103 -10.98 -0.31 -4.52
CA ALA A 103 -11.28 -1.37 -5.47
C ALA A 103 -12.80 -1.54 -5.55
N ALA A 104 -13.36 -1.44 -6.76
CA ALA A 104 -14.77 -1.63 -7.03
C ALA A 104 -14.94 -2.74 -8.07
N ARG A 105 -15.86 -3.68 -7.82
CA ARG A 105 -16.22 -4.70 -8.82
C ARG A 105 -16.95 -4.01 -9.98
N VAL A 106 -16.53 -4.31 -11.21
CA VAL A 106 -17.13 -3.78 -12.45
C VAL A 106 -17.96 -4.86 -13.14
N ALA A 107 -17.48 -6.11 -13.16
CA ALA A 107 -18.18 -7.23 -13.77
C ALA A 107 -17.77 -8.59 -13.16
N GLY A 108 -18.61 -9.61 -13.35
CA GLY A 108 -18.37 -11.00 -12.92
C GLY A 108 -18.95 -11.35 -11.54
N ASP A 109 -19.23 -12.64 -11.34
CA ASP A 109 -19.87 -13.19 -10.12
C ASP A 109 -18.85 -13.68 -9.08
N SER A 110 -19.31 -13.95 -7.85
CA SER A 110 -18.50 -14.58 -6.81
C SER A 110 -18.12 -16.02 -7.21
N GLY A 111 -16.94 -16.22 -7.77
CA GLY A 111 -16.40 -17.53 -8.14
C GLY A 111 -15.91 -17.64 -9.59
N ALA A 112 -16.14 -16.64 -10.43
CA ALA A 112 -15.63 -16.55 -11.80
C ALA A 112 -14.64 -15.39 -11.96
N ASP A 113 -13.94 -15.37 -13.09
CA ASP A 113 -13.10 -14.23 -13.50
C ASP A 113 -13.90 -12.93 -13.40
N SER A 114 -13.44 -12.06 -12.51
CA SER A 114 -14.11 -10.82 -12.14
C SER A 114 -13.24 -9.65 -12.56
N LEU A 115 -13.87 -8.60 -13.09
CA LEU A 115 -13.21 -7.35 -13.41
C LEU A 115 -13.41 -6.36 -12.26
N TYR A 116 -12.34 -5.69 -11.88
CA TYR A 116 -12.34 -4.67 -10.85
C TYR A 116 -11.71 -3.39 -11.37
N ARG A 117 -12.32 -2.26 -11.03
CA ARG A 117 -11.71 -0.94 -11.16
C ARG A 117 -10.90 -0.67 -9.91
N LEU A 118 -9.61 -0.43 -10.09
CA LEU A 118 -8.71 0.06 -9.06
C LEU A 118 -8.46 1.54 -9.30
N GLU A 119 -8.70 2.33 -8.27
CA GLU A 119 -8.39 3.76 -8.22
C GLU A 119 -7.43 3.98 -7.07
N PHE A 120 -6.23 4.51 -7.34
CA PHE A 120 -5.27 4.80 -6.28
C PHE A 120 -4.48 6.08 -6.52
N VAL A 121 -4.07 6.68 -5.41
CA VAL A 121 -3.24 7.90 -5.39
C VAL A 121 -1.85 7.52 -4.90
N LEU A 122 -0.86 7.73 -5.76
CA LEU A 122 0.54 7.62 -5.41
C LEU A 122 1.10 9.01 -5.14
N GLY A 123 1.77 9.18 -4.01
CA GLY A 123 2.43 10.44 -3.72
C GLY A 123 3.53 10.34 -2.70
N THR A 124 4.17 11.48 -2.41
CA THR A 124 5.29 11.54 -1.47
C THR A 124 4.89 11.09 -0.06
N SER A 125 5.82 10.44 0.65
CA SER A 125 5.66 10.00 2.03
C SER A 125 5.70 11.17 3.03
N GLN A 126 6.28 12.31 2.65
CA GLN A 126 6.36 13.52 3.47
C GLN A 126 5.03 14.27 3.43
N LEU A 127 4.14 13.98 4.37
CA LEU A 127 2.79 14.54 4.41
C LEU A 127 2.76 16.06 4.55
N GLU A 128 3.77 16.68 5.18
CA GLU A 128 3.85 18.13 5.32
C GLU A 128 3.95 18.87 3.98
N ALA A 129 4.51 18.24 2.94
CA ALA A 129 4.61 18.80 1.60
C ALA A 129 3.31 18.66 0.79
N VAL A 130 2.33 17.93 1.32
CA VAL A 130 1.05 17.63 0.66
C VAL A 130 -0.08 18.37 1.37
N ASN A 131 -0.92 19.05 0.60
CA ASN A 131 -2.21 19.48 1.07
C ASN A 131 -3.16 18.27 1.10
N THR A 132 -3.33 17.68 2.28
CA THR A 132 -4.14 16.48 2.48
C THR A 132 -5.64 16.72 2.29
N ALA A 133 -6.10 17.98 2.27
CA ALA A 133 -7.51 18.30 2.06
C ALA A 133 -7.94 18.15 0.59
N ASN A 134 -7.03 18.41 -0.35
CA ASN A 134 -7.33 18.38 -1.79
C ASN A 134 -6.37 17.49 -2.61
N GLY A 135 -5.40 16.85 -1.97
CA GLY A 135 -4.46 15.94 -2.63
C GLY A 135 -3.51 16.65 -3.59
N THR A 136 -3.14 17.90 -3.33
CA THR A 136 -2.16 18.62 -4.15
C THR A 136 -0.87 18.85 -3.39
N CYS A 137 0.22 19.11 -4.12
CA CYS A 137 1.41 19.66 -3.49
C CYS A 137 1.13 21.05 -2.92
N LYS A 138 1.79 21.38 -1.81
CA LYS A 138 1.74 22.74 -1.26
C LYS A 138 2.45 23.72 -2.20
N PRO A 139 1.96 24.96 -2.30
CA PRO A 139 2.54 25.95 -3.19
C PRO A 139 3.92 26.42 -2.68
N PRO A 140 4.77 27.00 -3.55
CA PRO A 140 6.12 27.49 -3.21
C PRO A 140 6.22 28.55 -2.10
N ALA A 141 5.10 29.07 -1.60
CA ALA A 141 5.06 30.15 -0.62
C ALA A 141 4.83 29.64 0.82
N ASP A 142 4.92 28.33 1.05
CA ASP A 142 4.41 27.68 2.26
C ASP A 142 5.45 27.38 3.37
N ASN A 143 6.76 27.54 3.27
CA ASN A 143 7.74 27.07 4.26
C ASN A 143 7.78 25.55 4.53
N SER A 144 6.66 24.82 4.44
CA SER A 144 6.61 23.35 4.52
C SER A 144 6.44 22.68 3.16
N GLU A 145 6.50 23.46 2.06
CA GLU A 145 6.60 22.87 0.74
C GLU A 145 7.89 22.06 0.59
N ASN A 146 7.83 21.09 -0.31
CA ASN A 146 9.02 20.41 -0.78
C ASN A 146 8.89 20.16 -2.28
N LEU A 147 9.19 21.19 -3.08
CA LEU A 147 9.00 21.17 -4.53
C LEU A 147 9.88 20.13 -5.23
N ASP A 148 11.03 19.79 -4.63
CA ASP A 148 11.95 18.80 -5.17
C ASP A 148 11.41 17.36 -5.04
N PHE A 149 10.51 17.12 -4.07
CA PHE A 149 10.07 15.77 -3.71
C PHE A 149 8.55 15.61 -3.60
N CYS A 150 7.75 16.65 -3.86
CA CYS A 150 6.31 16.54 -3.86
C CYS A 150 5.77 16.08 -5.21
N ALA A 151 5.16 14.89 -5.21
CA ALA A 151 4.38 14.37 -6.30
C ALA A 151 3.08 13.78 -5.74
N ILE A 152 1.97 14.02 -6.43
CA ILE A 152 0.69 13.34 -6.23
C ILE A 152 0.12 13.00 -7.60
N ASN A 153 -0.09 11.71 -7.88
CA ASN A 153 -0.64 11.23 -9.13
C ASN A 153 -1.78 10.24 -8.85
N SER A 154 -2.88 10.41 -9.56
CA SER A 154 -4.04 9.52 -9.51
C SER A 154 -4.01 8.56 -10.67
N PHE A 155 -4.23 7.28 -10.37
CA PHE A 155 -4.28 6.21 -11.35
C PHE A 155 -5.63 5.52 -11.28
N GLU A 156 -6.16 5.18 -12.45
CA GLU A 156 -7.34 4.33 -12.62
C GLU A 156 -6.99 3.20 -13.59
N MET A 157 -7.31 1.97 -13.22
CA MET A 157 -7.09 0.80 -14.06
C MET A 157 -8.15 -0.26 -13.84
N ILE A 158 -8.38 -1.09 -14.87
CA ILE A 158 -9.22 -2.30 -14.76
C ILE A 158 -8.30 -3.51 -14.63
N VAL A 159 -8.52 -4.31 -13.59
CA VAL A 159 -7.82 -5.57 -13.34
C VAL A 159 -8.77 -6.75 -13.39
N ARG A 160 -8.26 -7.90 -13.85
CA ARG A 160 -8.98 -9.17 -13.86
C ARG A 160 -8.46 -10.05 -12.73
N THR A 161 -9.34 -10.75 -12.01
CA THR A 161 -8.92 -11.81 -11.07
C THR A 161 -8.53 -13.07 -11.84
N ASN A 162 -7.46 -13.75 -11.40
CA ASN A 162 -6.92 -14.98 -12.01
C ASN A 162 -6.27 -14.80 -13.40
N GLY A 163 -5.69 -13.63 -13.67
CA GLY A 163 -4.86 -13.38 -14.85
C GLY A 163 -3.38 -13.66 -14.61
#